data_AF-A0A5B8MGR8-F1
#
_entry.id   AF-A0A5B8MGR8-F1
#
_cell.length_a   1.000
_cell.length_b   1.000
_cell.length_c   1.000
_cell.angle_alpha   90.00
_cell.angle_beta   90.00
_cell.angle_gamma   90.00
#
_symmetry.space_group_name_H-M   'P 1'
#
loop_
_entity.id
_entity.type
_entity.pdbx_description
1 polymer ?
#
loop_
_entity_poly.entity_id
_entity_poly.type
_entity_poly.pdbx_seq_one_letter_code
_entity_poly.pdbx_strand_id
1 'polypeptide(L)'
;MERKHTIVLLQPASNKATRTYMDFETVSSAMDGICKMFEKKLKELNPTVSTLSYEIEDLNRYIDSLPQLVALVQGQNNAYTPQDKEWIKKRIYVHLRNQAS
;
A
#
# COMPACT_ATOMS: atom_id res chain seq x y z
N MET A 1 8.92 -14.05 10.29
CA MET A 1 7.92 -13.01 10.04
C MET A 1 6.59 -13.48 10.60
N GLU A 2 5.93 -12.71 11.47
CA GLU A 2 4.58 -13.06 11.91
C GLU A 2 3.63 -13.01 10.71
N ARG A 3 2.95 -14.13 10.41
CA ARG A 3 1.87 -14.20 9.42
C ARG A 3 0.65 -13.48 9.96
N LYS A 4 0.66 -12.14 9.85
CA LYS A 4 -0.50 -11.29 10.11
C LYS A 4 -1.21 -11.05 8.80
N HIS A 5 -2.25 -11.84 8.54
CA HIS A 5 -3.09 -11.69 7.36
C HIS A 5 -3.59 -10.25 7.25
N THR A 6 -3.50 -9.67 6.07
CA THR A 6 -3.76 -8.26 5.85
C THR A 6 -4.62 -8.08 4.61
N ILE A 7 -5.79 -7.49 4.78
CA ILE A 7 -6.68 -7.11 3.68
C ILE A 7 -6.59 -5.60 3.49
N VAL A 8 -6.27 -5.15 2.29
CA VAL A 8 -6.23 -3.72 1.95
C VAL A 8 -7.51 -3.35 1.23
N LEU A 9 -8.31 -2.47 1.83
CA LEU A 9 -9.49 -1.88 1.22
C LEU A 9 -9.09 -0.55 0.60
N LEU A 10 -9.44 -0.33 -0.66
CA LEU A 10 -9.09 0.90 -1.36
C LEU A 10 -10.13 1.37 -2.36
N GLN A 11 -10.07 2.66 -2.65
CA GLN A 11 -10.82 3.28 -3.73
C GLN A 11 -9.82 4.01 -4.65
N PRO A 12 -9.46 3.44 -5.81
CA PRO A 12 -8.42 4.00 -6.69
C PRO A 12 -8.79 5.33 -7.35
N ALA A 13 -10.07 5.64 -7.53
CA ALA A 13 -10.56 6.87 -8.14
C ALA A 13 -11.78 7.43 -7.40
N SER A 14 -12.17 8.68 -7.67
CA SER A 14 -13.29 9.34 -6.97
C SER A 14 -14.63 8.60 -7.10
N ASN A 15 -14.83 7.82 -8.18
CA ASN A 15 -16.02 7.00 -8.35
C ASN A 15 -16.05 5.83 -7.35
N LYS A 16 -17.09 5.77 -6.51
CA LYS A 16 -17.29 4.71 -5.50
C LYS A 16 -17.38 3.31 -6.09
N ALA A 17 -17.78 3.15 -7.36
CA ALA A 17 -17.80 1.86 -8.04
C ALA A 17 -16.41 1.25 -8.25
N THR A 18 -15.34 2.06 -8.10
CA THR A 18 -13.95 1.58 -8.21
C THR A 18 -13.43 0.93 -6.93
N ARG A 19 -14.22 0.92 -5.85
CA ARG A 19 -13.84 0.28 -4.59
C ARG A 19 -13.51 -1.18 -4.84
N THR A 20 -12.35 -1.58 -4.34
CA THR A 20 -11.83 -2.93 -4.46
C THR A 20 -11.04 -3.27 -3.21
N TYR A 21 -10.57 -4.51 -3.14
CA TYR A 21 -9.69 -4.96 -2.08
C TYR A 21 -8.54 -5.77 -2.65
N MET A 22 -7.48 -5.87 -1.85
CA MET A 22 -6.36 -6.78 -2.08
C MET A 22 -6.16 -7.61 -0.82
N ASP A 23 -5.74 -8.86 -0.99
CA ASP A 23 -5.59 -9.83 0.08
C ASP A 23 -4.14 -10.32 0.12
N PHE A 24 -3.57 -10.40 1.33
CA PHE A 24 -2.17 -10.73 1.56
C PHE A 24 -1.98 -11.56 2.83
N GLU A 25 -1.08 -12.55 2.78
CA GLU A 25 -0.73 -13.37 3.95
C GLU A 25 -0.01 -12.59 5.07
N THR A 26 0.67 -11.49 4.73
CA THR A 26 1.49 -10.72 5.67
C THR A 26 1.32 -9.21 5.47
N VAL A 27 1.64 -8.44 6.52
CA VAL A 27 1.71 -6.98 6.44
C VAL A 27 2.77 -6.53 5.42
N SER A 28 3.94 -7.16 5.38
CA SER A 28 5.02 -6.82 4.44
C SER A 28 4.59 -6.99 2.99
N SER A 29 3.96 -8.10 2.64
CA SER A 29 3.43 -8.32 1.29
C SER A 29 2.32 -7.34 0.92
N ALA A 30 1.53 -6.88 1.90
CA ALA A 30 0.56 -5.81 1.67
C ALA A 30 1.26 -4.46 1.37
N MET A 31 2.35 -4.14 2.06
CA MET A 31 3.13 -2.92 1.77
C MET A 31 3.75 -3.00 0.37
N ASP A 32 4.32 -4.15 -0.02
CA ASP A 32 4.81 -4.40 -1.39
C ASP A 32 3.69 -4.19 -2.43
N GLY A 33 2.48 -4.67 -2.16
CA GLY A 33 1.32 -4.48 -3.02
C GLY A 33 0.96 -3.02 -3.24
N ILE A 34 1.02 -2.20 -2.19
CA ILE A 34 0.76 -0.76 -2.26
C ILE A 34 1.87 -0.04 -3.06
N CYS A 35 3.15 -0.38 -2.83
CA CYS A 35 4.25 0.16 -3.61
C CYS A 35 4.11 -0.18 -5.10
N LYS A 36 3.80 -1.44 -5.43
CA LYS A 36 3.58 -1.89 -6.82
C LYS A 36 2.41 -1.17 -7.50
N MET A 37 1.36 -0.86 -6.74
CA MET A 37 0.23 -0.10 -7.27
C MET A 37 0.66 1.31 -7.68
N PHE A 38 1.49 1.97 -6.86
CA PHE A 38 2.07 3.26 -7.20
C PHE A 38 3.03 3.17 -8.39
N GLU A 39 3.92 2.19 -8.40
CA GLU A 39 4.88 1.96 -9.50
C GLU A 39 4.18 1.70 -10.83
N LYS A 40 3.10 0.91 -10.82
CA LYS A 40 2.26 0.70 -12.01
C LYS A 40 1.69 2.02 -12.50
N LYS A 41 1.15 2.85 -11.59
CA LYS A 41 0.62 4.17 -11.95
C LYS A 41 1.71 5.09 -12.52
N LEU A 42 2.90 5.06 -11.92
CA LEU A 42 4.05 5.84 -12.38
C LEU A 42 4.52 5.40 -13.76
N LYS A 43 4.51 4.09 -14.05
CA LYS A 43 4.83 3.53 -15.37
C LYS A 43 3.81 3.93 -16.43
N GLU A 44 2.52 3.91 -16.10
CA GLU A 44 1.44 4.36 -16.98
C GLU A 44 1.59 5.84 -17.37
N LEU A 45 2.06 6.67 -16.43
CA LEU A 45 2.32 8.10 -16.67
C LEU A 45 3.64 8.35 -17.43
N ASN A 46 4.61 7.43 -17.32
CA ASN A 46 5.95 7.58 -17.89
C ASN A 46 6.34 6.32 -18.72
N PRO A 47 5.63 6.03 -19.82
CA PRO A 47 5.78 4.76 -20.54
C PRO A 47 7.19 4.57 -21.14
N THR A 48 7.88 5.66 -21.45
CA THR A 48 9.22 5.67 -22.06
C THR A 48 10.36 5.50 -21.07
N VAL A 49 10.11 5.67 -19.76
CA VAL A 49 11.14 5.55 -18.72
C VAL A 49 11.41 4.08 -18.46
N SER A 50 12.63 3.61 -18.73
CA SER A 50 13.03 2.20 -18.56
C SER A 50 13.12 1.80 -17.09
N THR A 51 13.79 2.63 -16.28
CA THR A 51 14.00 2.43 -14.84
C THR A 51 13.27 3.51 -14.06
N LEU A 52 12.30 3.11 -13.25
CA LEU A 52 11.55 4.04 -12.40
C LEU A 52 12.32 4.31 -11.11
N SER A 53 12.52 5.60 -10.81
CA SER A 53 12.97 6.08 -9.51
C SER A 53 11.95 7.09 -8.97
N TYR A 54 11.71 7.04 -7.66
CA TYR A 54 10.81 7.96 -6.97
C TYR A 54 11.25 8.15 -5.54
N GLU A 55 10.85 9.27 -4.93
CA GLU A 55 11.11 9.54 -3.53
C GLU A 55 9.96 9.04 -2.66
N ILE A 56 10.23 8.78 -1.38
CA ILE A 56 9.19 8.36 -0.43
C ILE A 56 8.06 9.40 -0.32
N GLU A 57 8.36 10.68 -0.56
CA GLU A 57 7.36 11.75 -0.59
C GLU A 57 6.36 11.58 -1.74
N ASP A 58 6.79 11.11 -2.91
CA ASP A 58 5.90 10.86 -4.05
C ASP A 58 4.88 9.76 -3.72
N LEU A 59 5.35 8.68 -3.09
CA LEU A 59 4.51 7.59 -2.63
C LEU A 59 3.53 8.05 -1.54
N ASN A 60 3.98 8.88 -0.60
CA ASN A 60 3.11 9.47 0.42
C ASN A 60 2.02 10.34 -0.20
N ARG A 61 2.38 11.23 -1.15
CA ARG A 61 1.41 12.05 -1.91
C ARG A 61 0.40 11.19 -2.65
N TYR A 62 0.84 10.09 -3.26
CA TYR A 62 -0.06 9.14 -3.91
C TYR A 62 -1.04 8.51 -2.92
N ILE A 63 -0.57 8.01 -1.78
CA ILE A 63 -1.42 7.43 -0.72
C ILE A 63 -2.44 8.45 -0.22
N ASP A 64 -2.01 9.69 -0.01
CA ASP A 64 -2.89 10.77 0.46
C ASP A 64 -3.94 11.14 -0.58
N SER A 65 -3.62 11.02 -1.88
CA SER A 65 -4.56 11.28 -2.98
C SER A 65 -5.71 10.25 -3.10
N LEU A 66 -5.53 9.02 -2.60
CA LEU A 66 -6.55 7.98 -2.68
C LEU A 66 -7.78 8.34 -1.84
N PRO A 67 -9.01 8.37 -2.37
CA PRO A 67 -10.20 8.69 -1.56
C PRO A 67 -10.38 7.81 -0.31
N GLN A 68 -10.01 6.53 -0.41
CA GLN A 68 -10.04 5.58 0.69
C GLN A 68 -8.86 4.61 0.56
N LEU A 69 -8.18 4.38 1.68
CA LEU A 69 -7.17 3.35 1.85
C LEU A 69 -7.12 2.94 3.32
N VAL A 70 -7.45 1.69 3.61
CA VAL A 70 -7.46 1.11 4.95
C VAL A 70 -6.84 -0.28 4.89
N ALA A 71 -5.96 -0.61 5.82
CA ALA A 71 -5.43 -1.96 5.97
C ALA A 71 -6.08 -2.63 7.18
N LEU A 72 -6.80 -3.73 6.96
CA LEU A 72 -7.31 -4.60 8.01
C LEU A 72 -6.23 -5.61 8.34
N VAL A 73 -5.66 -5.54 9.55
CA VAL A 73 -4.58 -6.45 9.98
C VAL A 73 -5.11 -7.43 11.03
N GLN A 74 -4.92 -8.72 10.79
CA GLN A 74 -5.34 -9.77 11.71
C GLN A 74 -4.45 -9.80 12.97
N GLY A 75 -5.10 -9.74 14.14
CA GLY A 75 -4.49 -9.91 15.44
C GLY A 75 -4.51 -11.37 15.92
N GLN A 76 -3.96 -11.60 17.12
CA GLN A 76 -3.85 -12.95 17.71
C GLN A 76 -5.21 -13.61 18.02
N ASN A 77 -6.26 -12.82 18.20
CA ASN A 77 -7.63 -13.28 18.44
C ASN A 77 -8.42 -13.53 17.14
N ASN A 78 -7.75 -13.61 15.98
CA ASN A 78 -8.36 -13.67 14.65
C ASN A 78 -9.25 -12.48 14.27
N ALA A 79 -9.28 -11.41 15.08
CA ALA A 79 -9.99 -10.18 14.74
C ALA A 79 -9.12 -9.26 13.90
N TYR A 80 -9.76 -8.49 13.02
CA TYR A 80 -9.08 -7.50 12.19
C TYR A 80 -9.14 -6.12 12.85
N THR A 81 -7.97 -5.48 12.99
CA THR A 81 -7.88 -4.09 13.41
C THR A 81 -7.67 -3.21 12.17
N PRO A 82 -8.55 -2.21 11.93
CA PRO A 82 -8.34 -1.28 10.84
C PRO A 82 -7.16 -0.36 11.13
N GLN A 83 -6.36 -0.11 10.09
CA GLN A 83 -5.22 0.79 10.10
C GLN A 83 -5.43 1.85 9.02
N ASP A 84 -5.19 3.10 9.37
CA ASP A 84 -5.35 4.25 8.50
C ASP A 84 -4.13 4.46 7.59
N LYS A 85 -4.22 5.50 6.75
CA LYS A 85 -3.13 5.89 5.84
C LYS A 85 -1.84 6.26 6.57
N GLU A 86 -1.92 6.90 7.73
CA GLU A 86 -0.74 7.30 8.49
C GLU A 86 0.04 6.06 8.98
N TRP A 87 -0.68 5.05 9.46
CA TRP A 87 -0.07 3.77 9.80
C TRP A 87 0.55 3.08 8.59
N ILE A 88 -0.16 3.07 7.45
CA ILE A 88 0.34 2.47 6.20
C ILE A 88 1.63 3.16 5.75
N LYS A 89 1.67 4.50 5.71
CA LYS A 89 2.86 5.28 5.33
C LYS A 89 4.06 4.93 6.22
N LYS A 90 3.86 4.87 7.54
CA LYS A 90 4.91 4.47 8.50
C LYS A 90 5.39 3.04 8.27
N ARG A 91 4.49 2.10 7.96
CA ARG A 91 4.84 0.71 7.69
C ARG A 91 5.59 0.54 6.39
N ILE A 92 5.20 1.25 5.34
CA ILE A 92 5.94 1.30 4.07
C ILE A 92 7.35 1.85 4.31
N TYR A 93 7.50 2.94 5.06
CA TYR A 93 8.82 3.49 5.36
C TYR A 93 9.76 2.47 6.03
N VAL A 94 9.27 1.77 7.06
CA VAL A 94 10.04 0.71 7.73
C VAL A 94 10.35 -0.44 6.76
N HIS A 95 9.37 -0.84 5.94
CA HIS A 95 9.52 -1.92 4.98
C HIS A 95 10.59 -1.61 3.92
N LEU A 96 10.56 -0.42 3.32
CA LEU A 96 11.55 0.02 2.34
C LEU A 96 12.95 0.17 2.96
N ARG A 97 13.04 0.70 4.19
CA ARG A 97 14.32 0.80 4.91
C ARG A 97 14.96 -0.58 5.13
N ASN A 98 14.15 -1.59 5.45
CA ASN A 98 14.63 -2.95 5.65
C ASN A 98 15.05 -3.65 4.34
N GLN A 99 14.49 -3.27 3.19
CA GLN A 99 14.90 -3.79 1.88
C GLN A 99 16.21 -3.19 1.38
N ALA A 100 16.52 -1.96 1.80
CA ALA A 100 17.76 -1.27 1.45
C ALA A 100 18.94 -1.60 2.38
N SER A 101 18.73 -2.41 3.43
CA SER A 101 19.73 -2.81 4.41
C SER A 101 20.31 -4.20 4.13
#